data_AF-A0A1F6RZP3-F1
#
_entry.id   AF-A0A1F6RZP3-F1
#
_cell.length_a   1.000
_cell.length_b   1.000
_cell.length_c   1.000
_cell.angle_alpha   90.00
_cell.angle_beta   90.00
_cell.angle_gamma   90.00
#
_symmetry.space_group_name_H-M   'P 1'
#
loop_
_entity.id
_entity.type
_entity.pdbx_description
1 polymer ?
#
loop_
_entity_poly.entity_id
_entity_poly.type
_entity_poly.pdbx_seq_one_letter_code
_entity_poly.pdbx_strand_id
1 'polypeptide(L)' 'MDTEEPQNCWEFWNCDMAVREKCPAYTTDSGKECWLVAGSLNKDPACPKVVHKIMHCWECPWFKKLNPEP' A
#
# COMPACT_ATOMS: atom_id res chain seq x y z
N MET A 1 18.96 15.16 8.88
CA MET A 1 18.21 15.03 7.62
C MET A 1 17.11 14.05 7.93
N ASP A 2 15.89 14.54 8.08
CA ASP A 2 14.70 13.77 8.40
C ASP A 2 14.45 12.71 7.33
N THR A 3 15.05 11.54 7.51
CA THR A 3 14.64 10.33 6.82
C THR A 3 13.47 9.76 7.62
N GLU A 4 12.33 10.46 7.61
CA GLU A 4 11.11 9.88 8.19
C GLU A 4 10.78 8.64 7.37
N GLU A 5 10.94 7.47 7.99
CA GLU A 5 10.57 6.23 7.35
C GLU A 5 9.08 6.27 6.99
N PRO A 6 8.71 5.88 5.75
CA PRO A 6 7.31 5.88 5.36
C PRO A 6 6.53 4.99 6.33
N GLN A 7 5.50 5.57 6.95
CA GLN A 7 4.64 4.92 7.93
C GLN A 7 3.53 4.13 7.25
N ASN A 8 3.14 4.56 6.05
CA ASN A 8 2.06 4.00 5.27
C ASN A 8 2.44 3.77 3.80
N CYS A 9 1.66 2.89 3.14
CA CYS A 9 1.92 2.55 1.75
C CYS A 9 1.90 3.77 0.81
N TRP A 10 1.06 4.78 1.06
CA TRP A 10 0.93 5.93 0.18
C TRP A 10 2.14 6.88 0.25
N GLU A 11 2.89 6.88 1.36
CA GLU A 11 4.19 7.55 1.44
C GLU A 11 5.24 6.72 0.71
N PHE A 12 5.28 5.41 0.96
CA PHE A 12 6.23 4.49 0.33
C PHE A 12 6.12 4.49 -1.20
N TRP A 13 4.89 4.50 -1.72
CA TRP A 13 4.61 4.53 -3.15
C TRP A 13 4.54 5.93 -3.75
N ASN A 14 4.68 6.96 -2.91
CA ASN A 14 4.52 8.37 -3.27
C ASN A 14 3.22 8.61 -4.07
N CYS A 15 2.09 8.13 -3.54
CA CYS A 15 0.80 8.29 -4.19
C CYS A 15 0.35 9.76 -4.18
N ASP A 16 -0.17 10.25 -5.30
CA ASP A 16 -0.79 11.58 -5.38
C ASP A 16 -2.06 11.65 -4.53
N MET A 17 -2.43 12.86 -4.09
CA MET A 17 -3.62 13.05 -3.25
C MET A 17 -4.90 12.55 -3.92
N ALA A 18 -5.05 12.77 -5.23
CA ALA A 18 -6.20 12.29 -6.00
C ALA A 18 -6.33 10.75 -6.04
N VAL A 19 -5.21 10.03 -5.86
CA VAL A 19 -5.19 8.57 -5.70
C VAL A 19 -5.54 8.20 -4.26
N ARG A 20 -4.94 8.89 -3.29
CA ARG A 20 -5.18 8.66 -1.85
C ARG A 20 -6.65 8.77 -1.51
N GLU A 21 -7.32 9.85 -1.90
CA GLU A 21 -8.73 10.10 -1.58
C GLU A 21 -9.71 9.03 -2.12
N LYS A 22 -9.29 8.25 -3.12
CA LYS A 22 -10.09 7.17 -3.70
C LYS A 22 -9.65 5.78 -3.24
N CYS A 23 -8.45 5.67 -2.67
CA CYS A 23 -7.85 4.40 -2.32
C CYS A 23 -8.42 3.91 -0.98
N PRO A 24 -9.08 2.72 -0.92
CA PRO A 24 -9.66 2.22 0.32
C PRO A 24 -8.67 2.19 1.48
N ALA A 25 -7.42 1.81 1.23
CA ALA A 25 -6.38 1.78 2.24
C ALA A 25 -6.14 3.15 2.90
N TYR A 26 -6.29 4.26 2.17
CA TYR A 26 -6.15 5.60 2.75
C TYR A 26 -7.43 6.04 3.47
N THR A 27 -8.59 5.84 2.86
CA THR A 27 -9.88 6.25 3.46
C THR A 27 -10.24 5.49 4.73
N THR A 28 -9.69 4.29 4.91
CA THR A 28 -9.88 3.46 6.12
C THR A 28 -8.65 3.46 7.04
N ASP A 29 -7.65 4.32 6.78
CA ASP A 29 -6.39 4.39 7.53
C ASP A 29 -5.67 3.03 7.69
N SER A 30 -5.75 2.20 6.64
CA SER A 30 -5.19 0.85 6.59
C SER A 30 -3.95 0.80 5.71
N GLY A 31 -3.06 1.79 5.86
CA GLY A 31 -1.87 1.95 5.04
C GLY A 31 -0.84 0.83 5.24
N LYS A 32 -0.78 0.24 6.43
CA LYS A 32 0.11 -0.90 6.75
C LYS A 32 -0.38 -2.20 6.12
N GLU A 33 -1.69 -2.38 6.03
CA GLU A 33 -2.35 -3.55 5.42
C GLU A 33 -2.87 -3.29 4.00
N CYS A 34 -2.32 -2.30 3.29
CA CYS A 34 -2.85 -1.92 1.96
C CYS A 34 -2.90 -3.10 0.98
N TRP A 35 -1.96 -4.04 1.10
CA TRP A 35 -1.85 -5.25 0.30
C TRP A 35 -3.05 -6.19 0.50
N LEU A 36 -3.69 -6.15 1.66
CA LEU A 36 -4.90 -6.91 1.98
C LEU A 36 -6.15 -6.16 1.53
N VAL A 37 -6.28 -4.90 1.95
CA VAL A 37 -7.49 -4.10 1.77
C VAL A 37 -7.70 -3.68 0.32
N ALA A 38 -6.63 -3.22 -0.34
CA ALA A 38 -6.67 -2.74 -1.72
C ALA A 38 -6.19 -3.77 -2.76
N GLY A 39 -5.57 -4.87 -2.32
CA GLY A 39 -5.07 -5.92 -3.22
C GLY A 39 -6.02 -7.11 -3.31
N SER A 40 -6.38 -7.69 -2.17
CA SER A 40 -7.07 -8.98 -2.10
C SER A 40 -8.59 -8.86 -1.92
N LEU A 41 -9.05 -7.92 -1.09
CA LEU A 41 -10.47 -7.80 -0.72
C LEU A 41 -11.26 -6.89 -1.66
N ASN A 42 -10.64 -5.83 -2.16
CA ASN A 42 -11.22 -4.96 -3.18
C ASN A 42 -10.18 -4.74 -4.28
N LYS A 43 -10.38 -5.37 -5.44
CA LYS A 43 -9.63 -5.06 -6.68
C LYS A 43 -10.08 -3.71 -7.22
N ASP A 44 -9.93 -2.67 -6.41
CA ASP A 44 -10.36 -1.33 -6.75
C ASP A 44 -9.25 -0.63 -7.53
N PRO A 45 -9.48 -0.24 -8.81
CA PRO A 45 -8.47 0.44 -9.62
C PRO A 45 -7.98 1.76 -8.99
N ALA A 46 -8.68 2.29 -7.98
CA ALA A 46 -8.26 3.46 -7.21
C ALA A 46 -6.94 3.30 -6.44
N CYS A 47 -6.47 2.08 -6.16
CA CYS A 47 -5.14 1.83 -5.60
C CYS A 47 -4.22 1.15 -6.64
N PRO A 48 -3.78 1.86 -7.70
CA PRO A 48 -3.14 1.26 -8.87
C PRO A 48 -1.83 0.52 -8.57
N LYS A 49 -1.15 0.88 -7.48
CA LYS A 49 0.10 0.26 -7.05
C LYS A 49 -0.08 -1.11 -6.40
N VAL A 50 -1.29 -1.44 -5.94
CA VAL A 50 -1.59 -2.69 -5.24
C VAL A 50 -2.25 -3.71 -6.17
N VAL A 51 -3.00 -3.26 -7.18
CA VAL A 51 -4.05 -4.07 -7.81
C VAL A 51 -3.59 -4.90 -9.01
N HIS A 52 -2.49 -4.57 -9.68
CA HIS A 52 -2.31 -5.07 -11.05
C HIS A 52 -1.28 -6.18 -11.30
N LYS A 53 -0.37 -6.52 -10.36
CA LYS A 53 0.73 -7.45 -10.67
C LYS A 53 1.20 -8.38 -9.55
N ILE A 54 0.54 -8.38 -8.40
CA ILE A 54 1.01 -9.10 -7.22
C ILE A 54 0.02 -10.22 -6.92
N MET A 55 0.45 -11.47 -7.09
CA MET A 55 -0.39 -12.66 -6.83
C MET A 55 -0.34 -13.03 -5.33
N HIS A 56 0.81 -12.77 -4.70
CA HIS A 56 1.03 -13.10 -3.29
C HIS A 56 1.52 -11.89 -2.48
N CYS A 57 1.06 -11.75 -1.23
CA CYS A 57 1.42 -10.59 -0.39
C CYS A 57 2.93 -10.43 -0.20
N TRP A 58 3.69 -11.54 -0.14
CA TRP A 58 5.15 -11.52 -0.04
C TRP A 58 5.85 -10.99 -1.30
N GLU A 59 5.16 -10.80 -2.42
CA GLU A 59 5.72 -10.14 -3.61
C GLU A 59 5.60 -8.60 -3.52
N CYS A 60 4.79 -8.09 -2.59
CA CYS A 60 4.59 -6.66 -2.38
C CYS A 60 5.80 -6.03 -1.68
N PRO A 61 6.47 -5.03 -2.29
CA PRO A 61 7.61 -4.36 -1.65
C PRO A 61 7.28 -3.69 -0.31
N TRP A 62 6.07 -3.14 -0.18
CA TRP A 62 5.60 -2.58 1.08
C TRP A 62 5.43 -3.64 2.17
N PHE A 63 4.87 -4.80 1.81
CA PHE A 63 4.74 -5.94 2.73
C PHE A 63 6.11 -6.39 3.23
N LYS A 64 7.09 -6.56 2.33
CA LYS A 64 8.46 -6.95 2.70
C LYS A 64 9.14 -5.93 3.61
N LYS A 65 8.93 -4.63 3.39
CA LYS A 65 9.49 -3.59 4.27
C LYS A 65 8.95 -3.72 5.71
N LEU A 66 7.67 -4.04 5.86
CA LEU A 66 7.04 -4.21 7.18
C LEU A 66 7.33 -5.58 7.82
N ASN A 67 7.68 -6.59 7.01
CA ASN A 67 7.93 -7.96 7.42
C ASN A 67 9.32 -8.41 6.93
N PRO A 68 10.41 -7.85 7.48
CA PRO A 68 11.74 -8.34 7.19
C PRO A 68 11.86 -9.80 7.66
N GLU A 69 12.48 -10.65 6.85
CA GLU A 69 12.82 -12.01 7.29
C GLU A 69 13.79 -11.94 8.49
N PRO A 70 13.70 -12.89 9.44
CA PRO A 70 14.59 -12.94 10.60
C PRO A 70 16.07 -13.15 10.23
#